data_AF-A0AA90QJK7-F1
#
_entry.id   AF-A0AA90QJK7-F1
#
_cell.length_a   1.000
_cell.length_b   1.000
_cell.length_c   1.000
_cell.angle_alpha   90.00
_cell.angle_beta   90.00
_cell.angle_gamma   90.00
#
_symmetry.space_group_name_H-M   'P 1'
#
loop_
_entity.id
_entity.type
_entity.pdbx_description
1 polymer ?
#
loop_
_entity_poly.entity_id
_entity_poly.type
_entity_poly.pdbx_seq_one_letter_code
_entity_poly.pdbx_strand_id
1 'polypeptide(L)' 'MSRIASRPGAEERNEKVRAVLLASKAPMTPTAIAAAICEEWCCYNGRPAGACSAPISPVLKRIGAVGVKGKWSLPGGAV' A
#
# COMPACT_ATOMS: atom_id res chain seq x y z
N MET A 1 -31.10 6.76 -2.13
CA MET A 1 -30.12 5.85 -1.49
C MET A 1 -29.01 5.56 -2.50
N SER A 2 -28.01 6.42 -2.57
CA SER A 2 -26.94 6.34 -3.58
C SER A 2 -26.00 5.18 -3.23
N ARG A 3 -26.14 4.05 -3.93
CA ARG A 3 -25.13 2.99 -3.93
C ARG A 3 -23.92 3.52 -4.71
N ILE A 4 -23.03 4.20 -4.00
CA ILE A 4 -21.65 4.38 -4.44
C ILE A 4 -21.12 2.96 -4.51
N ALA A 5 -21.12 2.38 -5.71
CA ALA A 5 -20.43 1.14 -5.97
C ALA A 5 -18.95 1.41 -5.67
N SER A 6 -18.54 1.16 -4.43
CA SER A 6 -17.14 0.96 -4.05
C SER A 6 -16.57 0.01 -5.09
N ARG A 7 -15.73 0.52 -6.00
CA ARG A 7 -15.01 -0.31 -6.97
C ARG A 7 -14.27 -1.35 -6.11
N PRO A 8 -14.62 -2.65 -6.19
CA PRO A 8 -14.18 -3.64 -5.19
C PRO A 8 -12.65 -3.72 -5.08
N GLY A 9 -11.91 -3.29 -6.11
CA GLY A 9 -10.45 -3.23 -6.02
C GLY A 9 -9.89 -2.09 -5.16
N ALA A 10 -10.53 -0.93 -5.01
CA ALA A 10 -9.87 0.22 -4.35
C ALA A 10 -9.79 0.08 -2.82
N GLU A 11 -10.87 -0.34 -2.17
CA GLU A 11 -10.87 -0.56 -0.73
C GLU A 11 -10.03 -1.79 -0.35
N GLU A 12 -10.17 -2.89 -1.10
CA GLU A 12 -9.36 -4.10 -0.88
C GLU A 12 -7.84 -3.81 -0.99
N ARG A 13 -7.43 -3.00 -1.97
CA ARG A 13 -6.03 -2.55 -2.10
C ARG A 13 -5.58 -1.73 -0.89
N ASN A 14 -6.44 -0.85 -0.38
CA ASN A 14 -6.14 -0.05 0.80
C ASN A 14 -5.95 -0.96 2.03
N GLU A 15 -6.82 -1.95 2.21
CA GLU A 15 -6.74 -2.91 3.30
C GLU A 15 -5.48 -3.78 3.22
N LYS A 16 -5.14 -4.29 2.03
CA LYS A 16 -3.91 -5.07 1.80
C LYS A 16 -2.65 -4.26 2.14
N VAL A 17 -2.54 -3.02 1.65
CA VAL A 17 -1.41 -2.13 1.97
C VAL A 17 -1.36 -1.81 3.47
N ARG A 18 -2.51 -1.54 4.08
CA ARG A 18 -2.62 -1.28 5.51
C ARG A 18 -2.18 -2.49 6.34
N ALA A 19 -2.61 -3.70 5.97
CA ALA A 19 -2.24 -4.95 6.63
C ALA A 19 -0.73 -5.18 6.58
N VAL A 20 -0.09 -4.97 5.43
CA VAL A 20 1.38 -5.09 5.28
C VAL A 20 2.13 -4.10 6.17
N LEU A 21 1.68 -2.83 6.21
CA LEU A 21 2.29 -1.81 7.06
C LEU A 21 2.09 -2.11 8.55
N LEU A 22 0.92 -2.60 8.96
CA LEU A 22 0.66 -3.03 10.33
C LEU A 22 1.53 -4.24 10.73
N ALA A 23 1.64 -5.22 9.83
CA ALA A 23 2.44 -6.42 10.07
C ALA A 23 3.93 -6.12 10.21
N SER A 24 4.46 -5.19 9.40
CA SER A 24 5.88 -4.85 9.43
C SER A 24 6.31 -4.03 10.64
N LYS A 25 5.37 -3.34 11.33
CA LYS A 25 5.63 -2.46 12.50
C LYS A 25 6.73 -1.40 12.29
N ALA A 26 7.19 -1.21 11.06
CA ALA A 26 8.34 -0.40 10.69
C ALA A 26 8.08 0.27 9.34
N PRO A 27 8.72 1.43 9.08
CA PRO A 27 8.53 2.14 7.82
C PRO A 27 9.12 1.33 6.65
N MET A 28 8.29 1.02 5.65
CA MET A 28 8.63 0.22 4.48
C MET A 28 8.73 1.05 3.21
N THR A 29 9.59 0.67 2.27
CA THR A 29 9.58 1.29 0.94
C THR A 29 8.36 0.80 0.13
N PRO A 30 7.82 1.61 -0.80
CA PRO A 30 6.69 1.18 -1.64
C PRO A 30 6.96 -0.11 -2.40
N THR A 31 8.21 -0.34 -2.82
CA THR A 31 8.65 -1.58 -3.46
C THR A 31 8.56 -2.78 -2.52
N ALA A 32 8.95 -2.62 -1.24
CA ALA A 32 8.83 -3.68 -0.25
C ALA A 32 7.37 -3.98 0.10
N ILE A 33 6.51 -2.96 0.13
CA ILE A 33 5.06 -3.13 0.31
C ILE A 33 4.47 -3.91 -0.87
N ALA A 34 4.81 -3.53 -2.10
CA ALA A 34 4.36 -4.26 -3.29
C ALA A 34 4.87 -5.71 -3.31
N ALA A 35 6.13 -5.94 -2.91
CA ALA A 35 6.69 -7.29 -2.79
C ALA A 35 5.94 -8.15 -1.77
N ALA A 36 5.50 -7.55 -0.65
CA ALA A 36 4.72 -8.24 0.37
C ALA A 36 3.28 -8.55 -0.09
N ILE A 37 2.70 -7.73 -0.98
CA ILE A 37 1.36 -7.96 -1.54
C ILE A 37 1.40 -8.97 -2.69
N CYS A 38 2.43 -8.89 -3.54
CA CYS A 38 2.68 -9.78 -4.67
C CYS A 38 1.48 -9.97 -5.62
N GLU A 39 0.76 -8.89 -5.95
CA GLU A 39 -0.40 -8.94 -6.85
C GLU A 39 -0.18 -8.24 -8.18
N GLU A 40 -0.92 -8.62 -9.21
CA GLU A 40 -0.76 -8.11 -10.59
C GLU A 40 -0.92 -6.59 -10.73
N TRP A 41 -1.71 -5.95 -9.85
CA TRP A 41 -1.91 -4.50 -9.87
C TRP A 41 -0.72 -3.73 -9.29
N CYS A 42 0.11 -4.37 -8.45
CA CYS A 42 1.28 -3.75 -7.84
C CYS A 42 2.59 -4.33 -8.39
N CYS A 43 2.64 -5.60 -8.78
CA CYS A 43 3.80 -6.31 -9.31
C CYS A 43 3.67 -6.49 -10.82
N TYR A 44 4.65 -6.01 -11.57
CA TYR A 44 4.70 -6.20 -13.01
C TYR A 44 5.26 -7.59 -13.31
N ASN A 45 4.47 -8.48 -13.94
CA ASN A 45 4.84 -9.87 -14.23
C ASN A 45 5.33 -10.65 -12.99
N GLY A 46 4.67 -10.46 -11.84
CA GLY A 46 5.05 -11.13 -10.58
C GLY A 46 6.41 -10.71 -10.01
N ARG A 47 7.04 -9.65 -10.56
CA ARG A 47 8.29 -9.10 -10.04
C ARG A 47 8.06 -7.75 -9.36
N PRO A 48 8.55 -7.55 -8.11
CA PRO A 48 8.61 -6.24 -7.51
C PRO A 48 9.72 -5.41 -8.19
N ALA A 49 9.36 -4.71 -9.27
CA ALA A 49 10.22 -3.75 -9.95
C ALA A 49 10.03 -2.33 -9.40
N GLY A 50 10.93 -1.39 -9.73
CA GLY A 50 10.81 0.01 -9.30
C GLY A 50 9.45 0.67 -9.65
N ALA A 51 8.80 0.18 -10.71
CA ALA A 51 7.48 0.63 -11.18
C ALA A 51 6.32 0.25 -10.23
N CYS A 52 6.53 -0.67 -9.29
CA CYS A 52 5.52 -1.09 -8.31
C CYS A 52 5.14 0.01 -7.31
N SER A 53 5.97 1.06 -7.21
CA SER A 53 5.74 2.21 -6.34
C SER A 53 4.65 3.16 -6.84
N ALA A 54 4.40 3.21 -8.15
CA ALA A 54 3.41 4.09 -8.78
C ALA A 54 1.96 3.81 -8.33
N PRO A 55 1.45 2.55 -8.33
CA PRO A 55 0.11 2.25 -7.84
C PRO A 55 -0.02 2.27 -6.31
N ILE A 56 1.08 2.05 -5.57
CA ILE A 56 1.11 2.03 -4.11
C ILE A 56 1.05 3.46 -3.52
N SER A 57 1.72 4.42 -4.14
CA SER A 57 1.76 5.83 -3.70
C SER A 57 0.39 6.48 -3.47
N PRO A 58 -0.61 6.37 -4.37
CA PRO A 58 -1.93 6.92 -4.12
C PRO A 58 -2.69 6.16 -3.02
N VAL A 59 -2.45 4.86 -2.84
CA VAL A 59 -3.06 4.06 -1.76
C VAL A 59 -2.54 4.52 -0.40
N LEU A 60 -1.21 4.71 -0.29
CA LEU A 60 -0.57 5.21 0.92
C LEU A 60 -1.13 6.58 1.35
N LYS A 61 -1.34 7.49 0.40
CA LYS A 61 -1.98 8.78 0.66
C LYS A 61 -3.42 8.64 1.14
N ARG A 62 -4.20 7.70 0.59
CA ARG A 62 -5.60 7.46 1.00
C ARG A 62 -5.72 6.91 2.40
N ILE A 63 -4.83 6.00 2.80
CA ILE A 63 -4.83 5.41 4.15
C ILE A 63 -4.15 6.31 5.19
N GLY A 64 -3.70 7.51 4.79
CA GLY A 64 -3.02 8.45 5.67
C GLY A 64 -1.62 8.00 6.11
N ALA A 65 -0.96 7.12 5.36
CA ALA A 65 0.41 6.71 5.67
C ALA A 65 1.37 7.90 5.55
N VAL A 66 2.34 7.96 6.47
CA VAL A 66 3.35 9.02 6.53
C VAL A 66 4.65 8.52 5.90
N GLY A 67 5.17 9.30 4.96
CA GLY A 67 6.44 9.02 4.29
C GLY A 67 7.63 9.74 4.93
N VAL A 68 8.63 9.00 5.41
CA VAL A 68 9.90 9.54 5.94
C VAL A 68 11.07 8.92 5.15
N LYS A 69 11.89 9.76 4.50
CA LYS A 69 13.06 9.34 3.69
C LYS A 69 12.75 8.22 2.67
N GLY A 70 11.58 8.29 2.01
CA GLY A 70 11.16 7.30 1.01
C GLY A 70 10.59 5.99 1.58
N LYS A 71 10.42 5.90 2.91
CA LYS A 71 9.74 4.80 3.59
C LYS A 71 8.42 5.28 4.17
N TRP A 72 7.41 4.42 4.17
CA TRP A 72 6.05 4.75 4.59
C TRP A 72 5.63 3.91 5.80
N SER A 73 4.95 4.54 6.74
CA SER A 73 4.37 3.90 7.93
C SER A 73 2.97 4.43 8.21
N LEU A 74 2.17 3.67 8.97
CA LEU A 74 0.87 4.17 9.42
C LEU A 74 1.05 5.09 10.63
N PRO A 75 0.33 6.24 10.68
CA PRO A 75 0.28 7.06 11.88
C PRO A 75 -0.45 6.26 12.98
N GLY A 76 0.30 5.79 13.97
CA GLY A 76 -0.19 4.88 15.01
C GLY A 76 0.56 3.54 15.10
N GLY A 77 1.49 3.26 14.18
CA GLY A 77 2.53 2.25 14.41
C GLY A 77 3.48 2.77 15.49
N ALA A 78 3.42 2.12 16.66
CA ALA A 78 4.06 2.52 17.91
C ALA A 78 5.50 3.04 17.75
N VAL A 79 5.79 4.13 18.47
CA VAL A 79 7.13 4.47 18.94
C VAL A 79 7.56 3.46 20.02
#